data_AF-A0A914RRH0-F1
#
_entry.id   AF-A0A914RRH0-F1
#
_cell.length_a   1.000
_cell.length_b   1.000
_cell.length_c   1.000
_cell.angle_alpha   90.00
_cell.angle_beta   90.00
_cell.angle_gamma   90.00
#
_symmetry.space_group_name_H-M   'P 1'
#
loop_
_entity.id
_entity.type
_entity.pdbx_description
1 polymer ?
#
loop_
_entity_poly.entity_id
_entity_poly.type
_entity_poly.pdbx_seq_one_letter_code
_entity_poly.pdbx_strand_id
1 'polypeptide(L)'
;MQVSVLEFTDEAGCPLYHLEHYIEGDYVKYNSNSGFVSDITRNTPQAFSHFTFERSGHQLIVVDIQGVGDLYTDPQIHTVRMRSVASKRLLGSLCMRVELWACSVVNCHIAVQSWEEWHSLCTASVCYL
;
A
#
# COMPACT_ATOMS: atom_id res chain seq x y z
N MET A 1 4.75 4.94 12.56
CA MET A 1 3.51 5.70 12.80
C MET A 1 2.58 4.82 13.62
N GLN A 2 1.88 5.39 14.61
CA GLN A 2 0.99 4.64 15.48
C GLN A 2 -0.45 5.09 15.21
N VAL A 3 -1.37 4.13 15.19
CA VAL A 3 -2.81 4.37 15.11
C VAL A 3 -3.44 3.87 16.40
N SER A 4 -4.39 4.61 16.94
CA SER A 4 -5.18 4.23 18.11
C SER A 4 -6.67 4.38 17.83
N VAL A 5 -7.48 3.67 18.62
CA VAL A 5 -8.93 3.84 18.65
C VAL A 5 -9.28 4.55 19.95
N LEU A 6 -10.07 5.63 19.87
CA LEU A 6 -10.52 6.38 21.03
C LEU A 6 -12.04 6.33 21.12
N GLU A 7 -12.54 6.07 22.32
CA GLU A 7 -13.97 6.05 22.65
C GLU A 7 -14.33 7.31 23.44
N PHE A 8 -15.33 8.04 22.99
CA PHE A 8 -15.87 9.19 23.72
C PHE A 8 -16.99 8.69 24.63
N THR A 9 -16.64 8.22 25.82
CA THR A 9 -17.58 7.58 26.77
C THR A 9 -18.67 8.52 27.27
N ASP A 10 -18.43 9.83 27.21
CA ASP A 10 -19.35 10.86 27.71
C ASP A 10 -20.38 11.30 26.64
N GLU A 11 -20.24 10.85 25.40
CA GLU A 11 -21.17 11.16 24.31
C GLU A 11 -22.23 10.06 24.12
N ALA A 12 -23.43 10.45 23.70
CA ALA A 12 -24.53 9.51 23.50
C ALA A 12 -24.17 8.44 22.45
N GLY A 13 -24.16 7.18 22.88
CA GLY A 13 -23.83 6.04 22.02
C GLY A 13 -22.35 5.67 21.98
N CYS A 14 -21.50 6.31 22.81
CA CYS A 14 -20.08 6.00 22.96
C CYS A 14 -19.34 5.84 21.62
N PRO A 15 -19.30 6.88 20.77
CA PRO A 15 -18.71 6.78 19.45
C PRO A 15 -17.20 6.45 19.52
N LEU A 16 -16.75 5.67 18.53
CA LEU A 16 -15.35 5.28 18.35
C LEU A 16 -14.74 6.08 17.19
N TYR A 17 -13.53 6.58 17.41
CA TYR A 17 -12.74 7.31 16.42
C TYR A 17 -11.38 6.67 16.22
N HIS A 18 -10.84 6.79 15.02
CA HIS A 18 -9.46 6.45 14.73
C HIS A 18 -8.61 7.71 14.91
N LEU A 19 -7.48 7.56 15.60
CA LEU A 19 -6.52 8.63 15.79
C LEU A 19 -5.16 8.20 15.25
N GLU A 20 -4.48 9.14 14.64
CA GLU A 20 -3.13 8.97 14.12
C GLU A 20 -2.37 10.29 14.24
N HIS A 21 -1.05 10.23 14.05
CA HIS A 21 -0.23 11.43 14.04
C HIS A 21 -0.52 12.27 12.81
N TYR A 22 -0.69 13.58 13.01
CA TYR A 22 -0.66 14.53 11.91
C TYR A 22 0.70 14.48 11.21
N ILE A 23 0.68 14.41 9.89
CA ILE A 23 1.88 14.41 9.06
C ILE A 23 1.96 15.76 8.36
N GLU A 24 3.03 16.52 8.64
CA GLU A 24 3.27 17.81 8.02
C GLU A 24 3.79 17.65 6.59
N GLY A 25 3.21 18.39 5.64
CA GLY A 25 3.64 18.47 4.24
C GLY A 25 2.54 18.13 3.24
N ASP A 26 2.93 18.00 1.97
CA ASP A 26 1.99 17.78 0.87
C ASP A 26 1.52 16.33 0.83
N TYR A 27 0.24 16.16 1.11
CA TYR A 27 -0.40 14.85 1.04
C TYR A 27 -0.60 14.41 -0.41
N VAL A 28 -0.08 13.24 -0.75
CA VAL A 28 -0.20 12.65 -2.09
C VAL A 28 -0.76 11.24 -1.99
N LYS A 29 -1.74 10.94 -2.84
CA LYS A 29 -2.23 9.57 -3.08
C LYS A 29 -1.57 9.02 -4.33
N TYR A 30 -0.68 8.04 -4.18
CA TYR A 30 0.14 7.51 -5.29
C TYR A 30 -0.59 6.43 -6.10
N ASN A 31 -1.43 5.65 -5.44
CA ASN A 31 -2.30 4.67 -6.09
C ASN A 31 -3.60 4.52 -5.30
N SER A 32 -4.56 3.81 -5.88
CA SER A 32 -5.82 3.49 -5.21
C SER A 32 -6.13 2.01 -5.17
N ASN A 33 -7.05 1.65 -4.30
CA ASN A 33 -7.70 0.34 -4.26
C ASN A 33 -8.51 -0.06 -5.51
N SER A 34 -8.75 0.86 -6.44
CA SER A 34 -9.60 0.66 -7.64
C SER A 34 -8.88 0.93 -8.97
N GLY A 35 -7.54 1.05 -8.94
CA GLY A 35 -6.71 1.12 -10.14
C GLY A 35 -6.29 2.52 -10.59
N PHE A 36 -6.67 3.59 -9.88
CA PHE A 36 -6.05 4.91 -10.06
C PHE A 36 -4.56 4.87 -9.69
N VAL A 37 -3.73 5.51 -10.50
CA VAL A 37 -2.30 5.76 -10.28
C VAL A 37 -2.07 7.25 -10.52
N SER A 38 -1.34 7.90 -9.62
CA SER A 38 -1.01 9.32 -9.75
C SER A 38 -0.05 9.57 -10.91
N ASP A 39 -0.18 10.74 -11.56
CA ASP A 39 0.78 11.21 -12.57
C ASP A 39 2.16 11.55 -11.96
N ILE A 40 2.24 11.64 -10.63
CA ILE A 40 3.50 11.80 -9.90
C ILE A 40 4.27 10.48 -9.96
N THR A 41 5.32 10.46 -10.79
CA THR A 41 6.13 9.29 -11.10
C THR A 41 7.14 8.96 -9.99
N ARG A 42 6.65 8.40 -8.88
CA ARG A 42 7.50 7.76 -7.86
C ARG A 42 7.43 6.25 -7.98
N ASN A 43 8.61 5.60 -7.99
CA ASN A 43 8.70 4.16 -8.11
C ASN A 43 8.41 3.44 -6.78
N THR A 44 8.82 4.01 -5.65
CA THR A 44 8.72 3.37 -4.32
C THR A 44 7.30 2.92 -3.96
N PRO A 45 6.24 3.74 -4.11
CA PRO A 45 4.88 3.34 -3.77
C PRO A 45 4.38 2.14 -4.58
N GLN A 46 4.69 2.11 -5.89
CA GLN A 46 4.25 1.04 -6.78
C GLN A 46 5.07 -0.24 -6.57
N ALA A 47 6.39 -0.10 -6.39
CA ALA A 47 7.28 -1.20 -6.07
C ALA A 47 6.93 -1.84 -4.72
N PHE A 48 6.52 -1.04 -3.72
CA PHE A 48 6.06 -1.55 -2.43
C PHE A 48 4.79 -2.41 -2.57
N SER A 49 3.76 -1.91 -3.27
CA SER A 49 2.55 -2.69 -3.56
C SER A 49 2.90 -4.02 -4.26
N HIS A 50 3.72 -3.97 -5.31
CA HIS A 50 4.18 -5.18 -6.02
C HIS A 50 4.95 -6.15 -5.09
N PHE A 51 5.87 -5.63 -4.28
CA PHE A 51 6.62 -6.44 -3.32
C PHE A 51 5.70 -7.17 -2.33
N THR A 52 4.66 -6.51 -1.80
CA THR A 52 3.72 -7.18 -0.88
C THR A 52 2.95 -8.33 -1.54
N PHE A 53 2.63 -8.18 -2.83
CA PHE A 53 1.97 -9.22 -3.61
C PHE A 53 2.86 -10.44 -3.83
N GLU A 54 4.08 -10.22 -4.32
CA GLU A 54 5.04 -11.31 -4.56
C GLU A 54 5.43 -11.99 -3.25
N ARG A 55 5.75 -11.20 -2.21
CA ARG A 55 6.22 -11.75 -0.92
C ARG A 55 5.15 -12.58 -0.21
N SER A 56 3.88 -12.23 -0.41
CA SER A 56 2.76 -12.97 0.18
C SER A 56 2.41 -14.27 -0.56
N GLY A 57 3.11 -14.62 -1.65
CA GLY A 57 2.74 -15.74 -2.50
C GLY A 57 1.41 -15.49 -3.21
N HIS A 58 1.23 -14.24 -3.66
CA HIS A 58 0.03 -13.77 -4.37
C HIS A 58 -1.26 -13.86 -3.54
N GLN A 59 -1.15 -13.90 -2.20
CA GLN A 59 -2.31 -14.05 -1.31
C GLN A 59 -2.92 -12.72 -0.87
N LEU A 60 -2.13 -11.63 -0.88
CA LEU A 60 -2.60 -10.29 -0.56
C LEU A 60 -1.81 -9.23 -1.31
N ILE A 61 -2.33 -8.03 -1.39
CA ILE A 61 -1.61 -6.85 -1.88
C ILE A 61 -1.99 -5.64 -1.04
N VAL A 62 -1.00 -4.81 -0.70
CA VAL A 62 -1.20 -3.51 -0.05
C VAL A 62 -1.29 -2.42 -1.12
N VAL A 63 -2.39 -1.66 -1.10
CA VAL A 63 -2.73 -0.57 -2.02
C VAL A 63 -3.23 0.64 -1.22
N ASP A 64 -3.75 1.67 -1.89
CA ASP A 64 -4.03 2.98 -1.27
C ASP A 64 -2.78 3.54 -0.59
N ILE A 65 -1.65 3.51 -1.30
CA ILE A 65 -0.40 4.09 -0.80
C ILE A 65 -0.51 5.61 -0.92
N GLN A 66 -0.62 6.27 0.24
CA GLN A 66 -0.88 7.70 0.35
C GLN A 66 -0.23 8.27 1.61
N GLY A 67 0.15 9.54 1.59
CA GLY A 67 0.81 10.22 2.70
C GLY A 67 1.74 11.35 2.24
N VAL A 68 2.72 11.71 3.06
CA VAL A 68 3.71 12.75 2.74
C VAL A 68 5.07 12.12 2.56
N GLY A 69 5.69 12.32 1.39
CA GLY A 69 6.96 11.67 1.06
C GLY A 69 6.82 10.15 1.13
N ASP A 70 7.62 9.50 1.98
CA ASP A 70 7.58 8.04 2.27
C ASP A 70 6.97 7.69 3.64
N LEU A 71 6.33 8.65 4.30
CA LEU A 71 5.52 8.39 5.47
C LEU A 71 4.06 8.16 5.03
N TYR A 72 3.69 6.89 4.91
CA TYR A 72 2.36 6.50 4.42
C TYR A 72 1.35 6.30 5.55
N THR A 73 0.08 6.56 5.25
CA THR A 73 -1.06 6.29 6.14
C THR A 73 -2.29 5.75 5.40
N ASP A 74 -3.19 5.14 6.17
CA ASP A 74 -4.47 4.56 5.75
C ASP A 74 -4.36 3.65 4.52
N PRO A 75 -3.48 2.62 4.55
CA PRO A 75 -3.37 1.68 3.44
C PRO A 75 -4.55 0.72 3.43
N GLN A 76 -4.87 0.18 2.25
CA GLN A 76 -5.85 -0.89 2.09
C GLN A 76 -5.18 -2.20 1.70
N ILE A 77 -5.67 -3.33 2.24
CA ILE A 77 -5.20 -4.67 1.90
C ILE A 77 -6.30 -5.41 1.14
N HIS A 78 -5.99 -5.91 -0.05
CA HIS A 78 -6.82 -6.92 -0.72
C HIS A 78 -6.27 -8.30 -0.42
N THR A 79 -7.15 -9.27 -0.18
CA THR A 79 -6.76 -10.66 0.09
C THR A 79 -7.53 -11.61 -0.83
N VAL A 80 -6.89 -12.71 -1.24
CA VAL A 80 -7.56 -13.77 -2.04
C VAL A 80 -8.68 -14.44 -1.25
N ARG A 81 -8.50 -14.60 0.07
CA ARG A 81 -9.52 -15.14 0.96
C ARG A 81 -10.30 -13.99 1.60
N MET A 82 -11.62 -13.98 1.43
CA MET A 82 -12.51 -13.11 2.22
C MET A 82 -12.50 -13.57 3.69
N ARG A 83 -11.60 -13.00 4.49
CA ARG A 83 -11.76 -12.93 5.93
C ARG A 83 -11.80 -11.45 6.27
N SER A 84 -12.98 -10.97 6.66
CA SER A 84 -13.27 -9.56 6.83
C SER A 84 -12.33 -8.90 7.84
N VAL A 85 -11.29 -8.23 7.35
CA VAL A 85 -10.66 -7.11 8.04
C VAL A 85 -11.15 -5.88 7.29
N ALA A 86 -12.25 -5.30 7.80
CA ALA A 86 -12.90 -4.06 7.37
C ALA A 86 -12.75 -3.68 5.88
N SER A 87 -13.25 -4.53 4.96
CA SER A 87 -13.03 -4.35 3.54
C SER A 87 -14.28 -3.80 2.83
N LYS A 88 -14.20 -2.57 2.29
CA LYS A 88 -15.16 -2.08 1.30
C LYS A 88 -15.00 -2.90 0.01
N ARG A 89 -15.93 -3.86 -0.16
CA ARG A 89 -16.44 -4.50 -1.39
C ARG A 89 -15.44 -4.72 -2.56
N LEU A 90 -14.75 -5.87 -2.61
CA LEU A 90 -13.86 -6.19 -3.74
C LEU A 90 -13.82 -7.68 -4.13
N LEU A 91 -14.87 -8.17 -4.78
CA LEU A 91 -14.78 -9.36 -5.65
C LEU A 91 -14.37 -8.99 -7.09
N GLY A 92 -14.41 -7.70 -7.46
CA GLY A 92 -14.09 -7.22 -8.80
C GLY A 92 -12.65 -6.71 -8.99
N SER A 93 -11.97 -6.18 -7.97
CA SER A 93 -10.64 -5.56 -8.17
C SER A 93 -9.48 -6.54 -8.20
N LEU A 94 -9.55 -7.68 -7.50
CA LEU A 94 -8.47 -8.68 -7.58
C LEU A 94 -8.35 -9.23 -9.02
N CYS A 95 -9.50 -9.30 -9.72
CA CYS A 95 -9.60 -9.69 -11.13
C CYS A 95 -9.33 -8.53 -12.08
N MET A 96 -9.55 -7.26 -11.68
CA MET A 96 -8.97 -6.09 -12.37
C MET A 96 -7.46 -6.00 -12.08
N ARG A 97 -6.75 -6.96 -12.66
CA ARG A 97 -5.44 -6.80 -13.29
C ARG A 97 -4.25 -6.44 -12.38
N VAL A 98 -3.62 -7.51 -11.90
CA VAL A 98 -2.15 -7.63 -11.90
C VAL A 98 -1.53 -7.12 -13.23
N GLU A 99 -2.23 -7.24 -14.37
CA GLU A 99 -1.81 -6.72 -15.68
C GLU A 99 -1.69 -5.18 -15.81
N LEU A 100 -2.48 -4.39 -15.06
CA LEU A 100 -2.45 -2.91 -15.15
C LEU A 100 -1.31 -2.35 -14.32
N TRP A 101 -0.98 -3.01 -13.21
CA TRP A 101 0.13 -2.63 -12.34
C TRP A 101 1.49 -3.07 -12.87
N ALA A 102 1.55 -4.23 -13.55
CA ALA A 102 2.72 -4.58 -14.35
C ALA A 102 2.98 -3.54 -15.47
N CYS A 103 1.94 -2.97 -16.07
CA CYS A 103 2.10 -1.96 -17.14
C CYS A 103 2.60 -0.59 -16.65
N SER A 104 2.26 -0.13 -15.43
CA SER A 104 2.81 1.13 -14.91
C SER A 104 4.20 0.97 -14.29
N VAL A 105 4.57 -0.24 -13.86
CA VAL A 105 5.88 -0.53 -13.25
C VAL A 105 6.96 -0.84 -14.30
N VAL A 106 6.60 -1.25 -15.52
CA VAL A 106 7.57 -1.69 -16.54
C VAL A 106 7.62 -0.74 -17.74
N ASN A 107 8.04 0.50 -17.48
CA ASN A 107 8.95 1.20 -18.41
C ASN A 107 10.25 1.64 -17.72
N CYS A 108 10.45 1.23 -16.46
CA CYS A 108 11.75 1.27 -15.81
C CYS A 108 12.42 -0.09 -16.04
N HIS A 109 13.69 -0.06 -16.41
CA HIS A 109 14.61 -1.18 -16.61
C HIS A 109 14.82 -2.09 -15.37
N ILE A 110 13.91 -2.08 -14.40
CA ILE A 110 13.89 -2.93 -13.22
C ILE A 110 12.87 -4.04 -13.49
N ALA A 111 13.08 -4.75 -14.60
CA ALA A 111 12.62 -6.13 -14.71
C ALA A 111 13.48 -6.93 -13.72
N VAL A 112 13.01 -7.05 -12.49
CA VAL A 112 13.61 -7.95 -11.49
C VAL A 112 13.34 -9.36 -12.00
N GLN A 113 14.22 -9.88 -12.84
CA GLN A 113 14.08 -11.22 -13.43
C GLN A 113 14.50 -12.33 -12.46
N SER A 114 14.92 -12.00 -11.24
CA SER A 114 15.13 -13.01 -10.20
C SER A 114 15.03 -12.45 -8.79
N TRP A 115 14.48 -13.26 -7.88
CA TRP A 115 14.41 -12.99 -6.44
C TRP A 115 15.80 -12.73 -5.80
N GLU A 116 16.86 -13.30 -6.37
CA GLU A 116 18.24 -13.14 -5.89
C GLU A 116 18.80 -11.74 -6.10
N GLU A 117 18.47 -11.09 -7.22
CA GLU A 117 18.89 -9.70 -7.50
C GLU A 117 18.21 -8.68 -6.58
N TRP A 118 16.93 -8.91 -6.24
CA TRP A 118 16.21 -8.04 -5.30
C TRP A 118 16.75 -8.13 -3.87
N HIS A 119 17.09 -9.35 -3.43
CA HIS A 119 17.72 -9.57 -2.13
C HIS A 119 19.06 -8.82 -2.04
N SER A 120 19.88 -8.84 -3.10
CA SER A 120 21.16 -8.12 -3.14
C SER A 120 20.99 -6.60 -3.08
N LEU A 121 20.04 -6.03 -3.84
CA LEU A 121 19.80 -4.58 -3.89
C LEU A 121 19.21 -4.00 -2.59
N CYS A 122 18.33 -4.75 -1.93
CA CYS A 122 17.81 -4.36 -0.62
C CYS A 122 18.85 -4.52 0.49
N THR A 123 19.72 -5.55 0.44
CA THR A 123 20.82 -5.68 1.40
C THR A 123 21.86 -4.56 1.21
N ALA A 124 22.06 -4.05 -0.01
CA ALA A 124 22.95 -2.93 -0.27
C ALA A 124 22.40 -1.57 0.21
N SER A 125 21.09 -1.37 0.18
CA SER A 125 20.47 -0.09 0.56
C SER A 125 20.15 0.02 2.07
N VAL A 126 20.04 -1.11 2.78
CA VAL A 126 19.86 -1.13 4.25
C VAL A 126 21.20 -1.02 5.00
N CYS A 127 22.34 -1.14 4.32
CA CYS A 127 23.67 -0.98 4.92
C CYS A 127 24.24 0.45 4.87
N TYR A 128 23.51 1.43 4.32
CA TYR A 128 23.97 2.84 4.21
C TYR A 128 22.97 3.88 4.73
N LEU A 129 22.16 3.52 5.73
CA LEU A 129 21.49 4.46 6.63
C LEU A 129 21.60 3.96 8.08
#